data_AF-A0A022M9H7-F1
#
_entry.id   AF-A0A022M9H7-F1
#
_cell.length_a   1.000
_cell.length_b   1.000
_cell.length_c   1.000
_cell.angle_alpha   90.00
_cell.angle_beta   90.00
_cell.angle_gamma   90.00
#
_symmetry.space_group_name_H-M   'P 1'
#
loop_
_entity.id
_entity.type
_entity.pdbx_description
1 polymer ?
#
loop_
_entity_poly.entity_id
_entity_poly.type
_entity_poly.pdbx_seq_one_letter_code
_entity_poly.pdbx_strand_id
1 'polypeptide(L)' 'MSDQPAPADTTARQQLGADAADGLRAYAARTRESADQLAAALEDIAANGLPAVEDCTPWEELREAHLARLAAQRPAVA' A
#
# COMPACT_ATOMS: atom_id res chain seq x y z
N MET A 1 -1.96 -54.33 -7.28
CA MET A 1 -2.80 -53.18 -7.65
C MET A 1 -2.94 -52.33 -6.40
N SER A 2 -2.02 -51.40 -6.21
CA SER A 2 -2.04 -50.47 -5.09
C SER A 2 -2.77 -49.22 -5.56
N ASP A 3 -3.97 -48.97 -5.04
CA ASP A 3 -4.67 -47.71 -5.24
C ASP A 3 -3.93 -46.63 -4.44
N GLN A 4 -3.09 -45.87 -5.14
CA GLN A 4 -2.58 -44.61 -4.65
C GLN A 4 -3.77 -43.64 -4.59
N PRO A 5 -4.14 -43.11 -3.41
CA PRO A 5 -5.19 -42.09 -3.33
C PRO A 5 -4.78 -40.89 -4.17
N ALA A 6 -5.67 -40.40 -5.03
CA ALA A 6 -5.43 -39.21 -5.82
C ALA A 6 -4.99 -38.04 -4.92
N PRO A 7 -4.02 -37.21 -5.34
CA PRO A 7 -3.58 -36.08 -4.53
C PRO A 7 -4.79 -35.17 -4.29
N ALA A 8 -5.13 -34.96 -3.02
CA ALA A 8 -6.21 -34.07 -2.64
C ALA A 8 -6.03 -32.70 -3.32
N ASP A 9 -7.11 -32.19 -3.90
CA ASP A 9 -7.22 -30.91 -4.61
C ASP A 9 -6.39 -29.80 -3.95
N THR A 10 -5.17 -29.60 -4.44
CA THR A 10 -4.23 -28.60 -3.92
C THR A 10 -4.59 -27.18 -4.42
N THR A 11 -5.77 -26.99 -5.04
CA THR A 11 -6.16 -25.75 -5.72
C THR A 11 -7.59 -25.26 -5.41
N ALA A 12 -8.22 -25.73 -4.34
CA ALA A 12 -9.48 -25.13 -3.90
C ALA A 12 -9.20 -23.76 -3.23
N ARG A 13 -9.38 -22.66 -3.97
CA ARG A 13 -9.30 -21.31 -3.40
C ARG A 13 -10.39 -21.15 -2.33
N GLN A 14 -9.99 -20.79 -1.11
CA GLN A 14 -10.93 -20.48 -0.03
C GLN A 14 -11.56 -19.10 -0.26
N GLN A 15 -12.89 -19.03 -0.13
CA GLN A 15 -13.63 -17.78 -0.27
C GLN A 15 -13.41 -16.91 0.98
N LEU A 16 -13.11 -15.63 0.78
CA LEU A 16 -13.05 -14.66 1.87
C LEU A 16 -14.47 -14.24 2.30
N GLY A 17 -14.62 -13.86 3.57
CA GLY A 17 -15.82 -13.17 4.04
C GLY A 17 -16.03 -11.85 3.27
N ALA A 18 -17.29 -11.43 3.14
CA ALA A 18 -17.67 -10.26 2.34
C ALA A 18 -16.88 -9.00 2.74
N ASP A 19 -16.83 -8.68 4.03
CA ASP A 19 -16.10 -7.51 4.55
C ASP A 19 -14.61 -7.54 4.23
N ALA A 20 -13.98 -8.72 4.33
CA ALA A 20 -12.57 -8.89 4.00
C ALA A 20 -12.33 -8.71 2.49
N ALA A 21 -13.22 -9.25 1.65
CA ALA A 21 -13.15 -9.05 0.21
C ALA A 21 -13.35 -7.57 -0.17
N ASP A 22 -14.26 -6.86 0.48
CA ASP A 22 -14.49 -5.43 0.25
C ASP A 22 -13.31 -4.58 0.73
N GLY A 23 -12.71 -4.90 1.88
CA GLY A 23 -11.48 -4.26 2.35
C GLY A 23 -10.34 -4.39 1.35
N LEU A 24 -10.16 -5.58 0.76
CA LEU A 24 -9.15 -5.79 -0.29
C LEU A 24 -9.45 -5.01 -1.56
N ARG A 25 -10.71 -4.94 -1.99
CA ARG A 25 -11.11 -4.13 -3.16
C ARG A 25 -10.87 -2.64 -2.91
N ALA A 26 -11.21 -2.14 -1.73
CA ALA A 26 -10.97 -0.75 -1.35
C ALA A 26 -9.47 -0.44 -1.31
N TYR A 27 -8.67 -1.33 -0.73
CA TYR A 27 -7.22 -1.18 -0.73
C TYR A 27 -6.65 -1.18 -2.15
N ALA A 28 -7.10 -2.10 -3.01
CA ALA A 28 -6.68 -2.15 -4.40
C ALA A 28 -7.06 -0.88 -5.18
N ALA A 29 -8.26 -0.32 -4.94
CA ALA A 29 -8.67 0.95 -5.55
C ALA A 29 -7.75 2.09 -5.11
N ARG A 30 -7.48 2.22 -3.81
CA ARG A 30 -6.55 3.21 -3.27
C ARG A 30 -5.14 3.06 -3.84
N THR A 31 -4.65 1.82 -3.97
CA THR A 31 -3.33 1.55 -4.55
C THR A 31 -3.26 2.01 -6.02
N ARG A 32 -4.30 1.73 -6.82
CA ARG A 32 -4.34 2.20 -8.21
C ARG A 32 -4.34 3.72 -8.29
N GLU A 33 -5.18 4.37 -7.49
CA GLU A 33 -5.23 5.83 -7.43
C GLU A 33 -3.88 6.45 -7.03
N SER A 34 -3.21 5.89 -6.02
CA SER A 34 -1.87 6.35 -5.62
C SER A 34 -0.82 6.12 -6.72
N ALA A 35 -0.94 5.03 -7.48
CA ALA A 35 -0.05 4.75 -8.60
C ALA A 35 -0.25 5.75 -9.74
N ASP A 36 -1.51 6.10 -10.06
CA ASP A 36 -1.83 7.08 -11.08
C ASP A 36 -1.31 8.48 -10.70
N GLN A 37 -1.45 8.87 -9.43
CA GLN A 37 -0.90 10.13 -8.91
C GLN A 37 0.64 10.17 -8.99
N LEU A 38 1.31 9.06 -8.63
CA LEU A 38 2.77 8.98 -8.74
C LEU A 38 3.24 9.03 -10.20
N ALA A 39 2.56 8.31 -11.10
CA ALA A 39 2.88 8.34 -12.52
C ALA A 39 2.78 9.76 -13.07
N ALA A 40 1.68 10.47 -12.77
CA ALA A 40 1.49 11.86 -13.18
C ALA A 40 2.60 12.78 -12.65
N ALA A 41 3.01 12.63 -11.39
CA ALA A 41 4.10 13.43 -10.82
C ALA A 41 5.45 13.14 -11.49
N LEU A 42 5.75 11.87 -11.79
CA LEU A 42 6.99 11.50 -12.48
C LEU A 42 7.02 11.98 -13.93
N GLU A 43 5.88 11.93 -14.61
CA GLU A 43 5.72 12.47 -15.98
C GLU A 43 5.89 13.99 -15.99
N ASP A 44 5.33 14.69 -15.01
CA ASP A 44 5.51 16.14 -14.84
C ASP A 44 6.98 16.50 -14.60
N ILE A 45 7.66 15.79 -13.69
CA ILE A 45 9.10 16.00 -13.45
C ILE A 45 9.93 15.71 -14.71
N ALA A 46 9.57 14.68 -15.48
CA ALA A 46 10.26 14.37 -16.72
C ALA A 46 10.05 15.46 -17.80
N ALA A 47 8.88 16.10 -17.82
CA ALA A 47 8.54 17.15 -18.77
C ALA A 47 9.09 18.53 -18.36
N ASN A 48 9.07 18.86 -17.07
CA ASN A 48 9.25 20.21 -16.55
C ASN A 48 10.48 20.37 -15.64
N GLY A 49 11.15 19.27 -15.27
CA GLY A 49 12.24 19.27 -14.31
C GLY A 49 11.75 19.21 -12.86
N LEU A 50 12.69 19.31 -11.91
CA LEU A 50 12.36 19.29 -10.49
C LEU A 50 11.69 20.62 -10.05
N PRO A 51 10.78 20.58 -9.07
CA PRO A 51 10.23 21.80 -8.47
C PRO A 51 11.32 22.64 -7.80
N ALA A 52 11.05 23.93 -7.63
CA ALA A 52 11.94 24.82 -6.91
C ALA A 52 12.07 24.38 -5.43
N VAL A 53 13.24 24.57 -4.83
CA VAL A 53 13.51 24.14 -3.45
C VAL A 53 12.60 24.88 -2.47
N GLU A 54 12.26 26.12 -2.79
CA GLU A 54 11.36 26.99 -2.01
C GLU A 54 9.92 26.45 -1.95
N ASP A 55 9.52 25.65 -2.96
CA ASP A 55 8.22 25.00 -3.03
C ASP A 55 8.22 23.58 -2.42
N CYS A 56 9.39 23.10 -1.97
CA CYS A 56 9.55 21.77 -1.40
C CYS A 56 9.49 21.79 0.12
N THR A 57 8.91 20.74 0.72
CA THR A 57 9.02 20.52 2.17
C THR A 57 10.35 19.85 2.50
N PRO A 58 11.12 20.37 3.47
CA PRO A 58 12.34 19.73 3.96
C PRO A 58 12.07 18.32 4.48
N TRP A 59 13.02 17.41 4.22
CA TRP A 59 12.89 16.00 4.63
C TRP A 59 12.73 15.85 6.15
N GLU A 60 13.44 16.65 6.92
CA GLU A 60 13.39 16.65 8.38
C GLU A 60 11.96 16.91 8.88
N GLU A 61 11.25 17.88 8.28
CA GLU A 61 9.88 18.20 8.68
C GLU A 61 8.91 17.04 8.42
N LEU A 62 9.00 16.42 7.24
CA LEU A 62 8.18 15.25 6.90
C LEU A 62 8.48 14.07 7.82
N ARG A 63 9.76 13.82 8.10
CA ARG A 63 10.20 12.75 8.99
C ARG A 63 9.68 12.95 10.40
N GLU A 64 9.88 14.13 10.98
CA GLU A 64 9.45 14.40 12.35
C GLU A 64 7.92 14.35 12.49
N ALA A 65 7.17 14.88 11.52
CA ALA A 65 5.71 14.76 11.49
C ALA A 65 5.26 13.29 11.44
N HIS A 66 5.92 12.47 10.63
CA HIS A 66 5.63 11.04 10.54
C HIS A 66 5.95 10.31 11.85
N LEU A 67 7.10 10.58 12.46
CA LEU A 67 7.51 9.97 13.72
C LEU A 67 6.58 10.36 14.87
N ALA A 68 6.19 11.63 14.96
CA ALA A 68 5.22 12.09 15.95
C ALA A 68 3.87 11.37 15.80
N ARG A 69 3.39 11.22 14.56
CA ARG A 69 2.17 10.45 14.26
C ARG A 69 2.29 8.99 14.69
N LEU A 70 3.41 8.33 14.43
CA LEU A 70 3.65 6.96 14.88
C LEU A 70 3.73 6.87 16.41
N ALA A 71 4.40 7.82 17.07
CA ALA A 71 4.48 7.88 18.53
C ALA A 71 3.09 8.02 19.16
N ALA A 72 2.21 8.85 18.57
CA ALA A 72 0.84 9.01 19.02
C ALA A 72 -0.03 7.76 18.82
N GLN A 73 0.31 6.90 17.85
CA GLN A 73 -0.41 5.65 17.57
C GLN A 73 0.10 4.48 18.42
N ARG A 74 1.26 4.61 19.07
CA ARG A 74 1.78 3.55 19.93
C ARG A 74 1.00 3.55 21.26
N PRO A 75 0.30 2.45 21.61
CA PRO A 75 -0.24 2.32 22.95
C PRO A 75 0.92 2.34 23.95
N ALA A 76 0.71 2.99 25.11
CA ALA A 76 1.67 2.96 26.20
C ALA A 76 1.90 1.49 26.58
N VAL A 77 3.10 0.99 26.32
CA VAL A 77 3.53 -0.33 26.80
C VAL A 77 3.71 -0.17 28.31
N ALA A 78 2.77 -0.70 29.08
CA ALA A 78 2.81 -0.79 30.54
C ALA A 78 3.56 -2.06 30.99
#